data_AF-K1TWR4-F1
#
_entry.id   AF-K1TWR4-F1
#
_cell.length_a   1.000
_cell.length_b   1.000
_cell.length_c   1.000
_cell.angle_alpha   90.00
_cell.angle_beta   90.00
_cell.angle_gamma   90.00
#
_symmetry.space_group_name_H-M   'P 1'
#
loop_
_entity.id
_entity.type
_entity.pdbx_description
1 polymer ?
#
loop_
_entity_poly.entity_id
_entity_poly.type
_entity_poly.pdbx_seq_one_letter_code
_entity_poly.pdbx_strand_id
1 'polypeptide(L)'
;MPLALAGEPIGLNYGYNIICCSTSALASENKTLAFPSVCDTIPTKANQEDHVSMAPWAARKAKLVIKNLEKILGIELLLASRGIWITQDQLGEFKLGKGTSIAYEKVNELIKFQNEDIYMGNQSKATIGLIESDELLNAVEAAVGEL
;
A
#
# COMPACT_ATOMS: atom_id res chain seq x y z
N MET A 1 -20.97 3.99 5.26
CA MET A 1 -19.59 4.05 5.79
C MET A 1 -19.33 5.45 6.34
N PRO A 2 -18.77 5.59 7.55
CA PRO A 2 -18.49 6.90 8.15
C PRO A 2 -17.33 7.62 7.43
N LEU A 3 -17.32 8.95 7.53
CA LEU A 3 -16.27 9.79 6.96
C LEU A 3 -14.90 9.39 7.53
N ALA A 4 -13.88 9.35 6.67
CA ALA A 4 -12.50 9.02 7.05
C ALA A 4 -12.29 7.66 7.74
N LEU A 5 -13.28 6.75 7.67
CA LEU A 5 -13.28 5.49 8.45
C LEU A 5 -13.12 5.71 9.97
N ALA A 6 -13.49 6.91 10.44
CA ALA A 6 -13.41 7.28 11.83
C ALA A 6 -14.38 6.43 12.66
N GLY A 7 -13.95 6.03 13.86
CA GLY A 7 -14.85 5.41 14.82
C GLY A 7 -15.59 6.44 15.68
N GLU A 8 -16.27 5.95 16.70
CA GLU A 8 -17.22 6.75 17.49
C GLU A 8 -16.58 7.34 18.76
N PRO A 9 -16.98 8.56 19.19
CA PRO A 9 -17.88 9.48 18.49
C PRO A 9 -17.17 10.22 17.34
N ILE A 10 -17.92 10.45 16.25
CA ILE A 10 -17.42 11.18 15.08
C ILE A 10 -17.06 12.61 15.47
N GLY A 11 -15.89 13.08 15.04
CA GLY A 11 -15.39 14.43 15.32
C GLY A 11 -14.39 14.50 16.48
N LEU A 12 -14.46 13.55 17.43
CA LEU A 12 -13.36 13.34 18.39
C LEU A 12 -12.26 12.47 17.78
N ASN A 13 -12.65 11.46 17.01
CA ASN A 13 -11.75 10.62 16.23
C ASN A 13 -11.59 11.19 14.82
N TYR A 14 -10.35 11.35 14.39
CA TYR A 14 -9.95 11.80 13.06
C TYR A 14 -9.94 10.66 12.04
N GLY A 15 -9.79 9.42 12.49
CA GLY A 15 -9.76 8.23 11.63
C GLY A 15 -8.49 8.16 10.77
N TYR A 16 -8.65 7.76 9.52
CA TYR A 16 -7.55 7.35 8.65
C TYR A 16 -7.17 8.40 7.59
N ASN A 17 -7.74 9.61 7.66
CA ASN A 17 -7.51 10.60 6.60
C ASN A 17 -6.05 11.10 6.53
N ILE A 18 -5.32 11.17 7.66
CA ILE A 18 -3.91 11.58 7.65
C ILE A 18 -3.03 10.56 6.91
N ILE A 19 -3.29 9.26 7.04
CA ILE A 19 -2.43 8.25 6.40
C ILE A 19 -2.58 8.29 4.87
N CYS A 20 -3.74 8.70 4.37
CA CYS A 20 -3.98 8.95 2.95
C CYS A 20 -3.14 10.13 2.40
N CYS A 21 -2.78 11.11 3.24
CA CYS A 21 -1.84 12.17 2.82
C CYS A 21 -0.46 11.58 2.54
N SER A 22 0.00 10.62 3.35
CA SER A 22 1.29 9.95 3.14
C SER A 22 1.30 9.13 1.85
N THR A 23 0.24 8.36 1.55
CA THR A 23 0.17 7.62 0.28
C THR A 23 0.06 8.56 -0.92
N SER A 24 -0.67 9.67 -0.79
CA SER A 24 -0.76 10.69 -1.84
C SER A 24 0.59 11.35 -2.13
N ALA A 25 1.39 11.62 -1.08
CA ALA A 25 2.75 12.12 -1.23
C ALA A 25 3.64 11.12 -1.98
N LEU A 26 3.63 9.84 -1.59
CA LEU A 26 4.38 8.78 -2.27
C LEU A 26 3.97 8.63 -3.75
N ALA A 27 2.67 8.70 -4.03
CA ALA A 27 2.17 8.66 -5.41
C ALA A 27 2.65 9.87 -6.22
N SER A 28 2.72 11.06 -5.60
CA SER A 28 3.28 12.26 -6.22
C SER A 28 4.79 12.14 -6.48
N GLU A 29 5.56 11.62 -5.52
CA GLU A 29 6.98 11.34 -5.69
C GLU A 29 7.23 10.38 -6.85
N ASN A 30 6.42 9.32 -6.96
CA ASN A 30 6.51 8.36 -8.07
C ASN A 30 6.33 9.02 -9.45
N LYS A 31 5.50 10.08 -9.56
CA LYS A 31 5.35 10.82 -10.83
C LYS A 31 6.67 11.46 -11.25
N THR A 32 7.45 11.96 -10.30
CA THR A 32 8.76 12.56 -10.60
C THR A 32 9.80 11.50 -11.00
N LEU A 33 9.71 10.30 -10.42
CA LEU A 33 10.58 9.16 -10.74
C LEU A 33 10.24 8.51 -12.09
N ALA A 34 9.02 8.69 -12.58
CA ALA A 34 8.51 8.07 -13.81
C ALA A 34 9.13 8.64 -15.10
N PHE A 35 9.89 9.74 -15.05
CA PHE A 35 10.60 10.23 -16.22
C PHE A 35 11.59 9.16 -16.73
N PRO A 36 11.61 8.79 -18.03
CA PRO A 36 12.47 7.73 -18.54
C PRO A 36 13.94 8.15 -18.52
N SER A 37 14.81 7.41 -17.81
CA SER A 37 16.26 7.71 -17.82
C SER A 37 16.90 7.47 -19.19
N VAL A 38 16.33 6.53 -19.97
CA VAL A 38 16.88 6.10 -21.26
C VAL A 38 16.77 7.18 -22.35
N CYS A 39 16.03 8.26 -22.10
CA CYS A 39 15.95 9.41 -22.99
C CYS A 39 17.10 10.41 -22.80
N ASP A 40 17.98 10.18 -21.82
CA ASP A 40 19.15 11.02 -21.54
C ASP A 40 20.45 10.30 -21.96
N THR A 41 21.40 11.07 -22.48
CA THR A 41 22.75 10.59 -22.82
C THR A 41 23.76 11.71 -22.60
N ILE A 42 24.87 11.38 -21.92
CA ILE A 42 26.00 12.29 -21.74
C ILE A 42 27.21 11.57 -22.34
N PRO A 43 27.78 12.05 -23.46
CA PRO A 43 28.93 11.44 -24.09
C PRO A 43 30.10 11.29 -23.14
N THR A 44 30.76 10.13 -23.17
CA THR A 44 31.95 9.88 -22.35
C THR A 44 33.14 9.49 -23.22
N LYS A 45 34.32 9.38 -22.59
CA LYS A 45 35.58 8.94 -23.24
C LYS A 45 35.91 9.73 -24.52
N ALA A 46 35.91 11.06 -24.43
CA ALA A 46 36.17 11.94 -25.58
C ALA A 46 35.28 11.60 -26.80
N ASN A 47 34.00 11.36 -26.56
CA ASN A 47 32.98 11.02 -27.57
C ASN A 47 33.15 9.64 -28.22
N GLN A 48 33.90 8.72 -27.61
CA GLN A 48 33.93 7.30 -28.02
C GLN A 48 32.68 6.54 -27.56
N GLU A 49 32.08 6.96 -26.45
CA GLU A 49 30.78 6.48 -25.99
C GLU A 49 29.80 7.66 -26.05
N ASP A 50 29.41 8.02 -27.27
CA ASP A 50 28.52 9.14 -27.59
C ASP A 50 27.03 8.82 -27.33
N HIS A 51 26.71 7.53 -27.19
CA HIS A 51 25.38 7.05 -26.83
C HIS A 51 25.44 6.06 -25.65
N VAL A 52 24.82 6.42 -24.52
CA VAL A 52 24.75 5.58 -23.33
C VAL A 52 23.30 5.44 -22.84
N SER A 53 23.00 4.33 -22.16
CA SER A 53 21.61 3.96 -21.82
C SER A 53 21.08 4.56 -20.51
N MET A 54 21.96 5.08 -19.65
CA MET A 54 21.62 5.50 -18.28
C MET A 54 20.89 4.42 -17.45
N ALA A 55 21.05 3.14 -17.83
CA ALA A 55 20.33 2.01 -17.24
C ALA A 55 20.49 1.85 -15.71
N PRO A 56 21.66 2.07 -15.09
CA PRO A 56 21.79 1.97 -13.64
C PRO A 56 20.85 2.91 -12.88
N TRP A 57 20.61 4.11 -13.42
CA TRP A 57 19.66 5.05 -12.82
C TRP A 57 18.22 4.60 -13.01
N ALA A 58 17.87 4.07 -14.18
CA ALA A 58 16.55 3.49 -14.43
C ALA A 58 16.23 2.38 -13.41
N ALA A 59 17.15 1.45 -13.17
CA ALA A 59 16.98 0.36 -12.21
C ALA A 59 16.79 0.87 -10.77
N ARG A 60 17.54 1.89 -10.35
CA ARG A 60 17.40 2.49 -9.01
C ARG A 60 16.04 3.16 -8.82
N LYS A 61 15.56 3.90 -9.82
CA LYS A 61 14.22 4.52 -9.77
C LYS A 61 13.12 3.47 -9.73
N ALA A 62 13.21 2.42 -10.55
CA ALA A 62 12.25 1.33 -10.53
C ALA A 62 12.15 0.70 -9.13
N LYS A 63 13.29 0.41 -8.50
CA LYS A 63 13.33 -0.10 -7.13
C LYS A 63 12.68 0.86 -6.12
N LEU A 64 12.89 2.17 -6.25
CA LEU A 64 12.24 3.17 -5.38
C LEU A 64 10.73 3.21 -5.57
N VAL A 65 10.26 3.16 -6.82
CA VAL A 65 8.83 3.13 -7.14
C VAL A 65 8.16 1.89 -6.56
N ILE A 66 8.78 0.71 -6.68
CA ILE A 66 8.28 -0.54 -6.08
C ILE A 66 8.16 -0.39 -4.56
N LYS A 67 9.20 0.12 -3.89
CA LYS A 67 9.15 0.37 -2.44
C LYS A 67 8.08 1.37 -2.00
N ASN A 68 7.78 2.34 -2.84
CA ASN A 68 6.69 3.27 -2.57
C ASN A 68 5.32 2.60 -2.79
N LEU A 69 5.21 1.73 -3.80
CA LEU A 69 4.00 0.99 -4.10
C LEU A 69 3.66 -0.01 -2.98
N GLU A 70 4.63 -0.76 -2.45
CA GLU A 70 4.46 -1.65 -1.30
C GLU A 70 3.78 -0.91 -0.12
N LYS A 71 4.24 0.32 0.16
CA LYS A 71 3.64 1.16 1.22
C LYS A 71 2.22 1.60 0.90
N ILE A 72 1.96 2.01 -0.34
CA ILE A 72 0.64 2.44 -0.80
C ILE A 72 -0.35 1.28 -0.69
N LEU A 73 0.02 0.10 -1.18
CA LEU A 73 -0.81 -1.11 -1.14
C LEU A 73 -1.04 -1.58 0.30
N GLY A 74 -0.02 -1.52 1.17
CA GLY A 74 -0.20 -1.86 2.59
C GLY A 74 -1.22 -0.95 3.27
N ILE A 75 -1.16 0.36 2.99
CA ILE A 75 -2.15 1.31 3.53
C ILE A 75 -3.54 1.10 2.92
N GLU A 76 -3.63 0.81 1.63
CA GLU A 76 -4.91 0.48 0.98
C GLU A 76 -5.56 -0.78 1.61
N LEU A 77 -4.76 -1.82 1.87
CA LEU A 77 -5.20 -3.02 2.57
C LEU A 77 -5.71 -2.72 3.98
N LEU A 78 -5.02 -1.83 4.72
CA LEU A 78 -5.45 -1.36 6.03
C LEU A 78 -6.82 -0.67 5.95
N LEU A 79 -6.98 0.26 5.00
CA LEU A 79 -8.23 1.01 4.80
C LEU A 79 -9.39 0.08 4.41
N ALA A 80 -9.15 -0.85 3.50
CA ALA A 80 -10.14 -1.84 3.08
C ALA A 80 -10.59 -2.71 4.26
N SER A 81 -9.64 -3.22 5.05
CA SER A 81 -9.91 -4.06 6.22
C SER A 81 -10.66 -3.28 7.31
N ARG A 82 -10.23 -2.05 7.60
CA ARG A 82 -10.95 -1.16 8.51
C ARG A 82 -12.38 -0.92 8.02
N GLY A 83 -12.53 -0.77 6.71
CA GLY A 83 -13.81 -0.51 6.09
C GLY A 83 -14.80 -1.66 6.23
N ILE A 84 -14.32 -2.89 6.05
CA ILE A 84 -15.09 -4.11 6.32
C ILE A 84 -15.47 -4.16 7.79
N TRP A 85 -14.51 -3.94 8.70
CA TRP A 85 -14.74 -3.99 10.15
C TRP A 85 -15.83 -3.03 10.60
N ILE A 86 -15.79 -1.75 10.18
CA ILE A 86 -16.76 -0.73 10.63
C ILE A 86 -18.14 -0.88 9.98
N THR A 87 -18.25 -1.65 8.90
CA THR A 87 -19.52 -1.92 8.21
C THR A 87 -20.04 -3.33 8.48
N GLN A 88 -19.37 -4.13 9.31
CA GLN A 88 -19.72 -5.52 9.57
C GLN A 88 -21.20 -5.69 9.99
N ASP A 89 -21.68 -4.85 10.90
CA ASP A 89 -23.08 -4.90 11.36
C ASP A 89 -24.07 -4.53 10.24
N GLN A 90 -23.68 -3.64 9.32
CA GLN A 90 -24.50 -3.22 8.18
C GLN A 90 -24.50 -4.26 7.05
N LEU A 91 -23.42 -5.04 6.94
CA LEU A 91 -23.24 -6.09 5.94
C LEU A 91 -24.09 -7.33 6.25
N GLY A 92 -24.54 -7.51 7.50
CA GLY A 92 -25.42 -8.61 7.89
C GLY A 92 -24.81 -9.98 7.59
N GLU A 93 -25.46 -10.77 6.74
CA GLU A 93 -24.99 -12.11 6.34
C GLU A 93 -24.02 -12.12 5.14
N PHE A 94 -23.61 -10.95 4.63
CA PHE A 94 -22.70 -10.87 3.49
C PHE A 94 -21.36 -11.56 3.79
N LYS A 95 -20.94 -12.44 2.88
CA LYS A 95 -19.68 -13.16 2.97
C LYS A 95 -18.68 -12.59 1.96
N LEU A 96 -17.47 -12.30 2.44
CA LEU A 96 -16.35 -11.95 1.57
C LEU A 96 -16.04 -13.11 0.61
N GLY A 97 -15.51 -12.78 -0.56
CA GLY A 97 -15.00 -13.79 -1.50
C GLY A 97 -13.83 -14.58 -0.91
N LYS A 98 -13.57 -15.79 -1.42
CA LYS A 98 -12.58 -16.73 -0.87
C LYS A 98 -11.19 -16.12 -0.65
N GLY A 99 -10.68 -15.33 -1.60
CA GLY A 99 -9.39 -14.64 -1.44
C GLY A 99 -9.47 -13.44 -0.50
N THR A 100 -10.53 -12.64 -0.62
CA THR A 100 -10.74 -11.45 0.22
C THR A 100 -10.94 -11.79 1.69
N SER A 101 -11.61 -12.90 2.02
CA SER A 101 -11.77 -13.36 3.40
C SER A 101 -10.42 -13.68 4.03
N ILE A 102 -9.55 -14.40 3.31
CA ILE A 102 -8.19 -14.73 3.77
C ILE A 102 -7.35 -13.47 3.94
N ALA A 103 -7.39 -12.55 2.97
CA ALA A 103 -6.69 -11.28 3.08
C ALA A 103 -7.13 -10.47 4.32
N TYR A 104 -8.44 -10.42 4.58
CA TYR A 104 -9.00 -9.74 5.74
C TYR A 104 -8.61 -10.43 7.07
N GLU A 105 -8.63 -11.76 7.12
CA GLU A 105 -8.22 -12.56 8.27
C GLU A 105 -6.75 -12.30 8.64
N LYS A 106 -5.83 -12.32 7.65
CA LYS A 106 -4.41 -12.02 7.87
C LYS A 106 -4.18 -10.63 8.47
N VAL A 107 -4.98 -9.63 8.08
CA VAL A 107 -4.89 -8.29 8.67
C VAL A 107 -5.40 -8.28 10.11
N ASN A 108 -6.51 -8.99 10.39
CA ASN A 108 -7.08 -9.09 11.74
C ASN A 108 -6.17 -9.86 12.73
N GLU A 109 -5.33 -10.78 12.25
CA GLU A 109 -4.30 -11.43 13.07
C GLU A 109 -3.29 -10.42 13.62
N LEU A 110 -2.96 -9.39 12.83
CA LEU A 110 -1.94 -8.39 13.15
C LEU A 110 -2.50 -7.14 13.82
N ILE A 111 -3.75 -6.78 13.50
CA ILE A 111 -4.36 -5.51 13.90
C ILE A 111 -5.70 -5.76 14.57
N LYS A 112 -5.82 -5.29 15.82
CA LYS A 112 -7.08 -5.22 16.53
C LYS A 112 -7.72 -3.86 16.28
N PHE A 113 -8.69 -3.83 15.38
CA PHE A 113 -9.46 -2.62 15.12
C PHE A 113 -10.31 -2.22 16.34
N GLN A 114 -10.41 -0.91 16.58
CA GLN A 114 -11.17 -0.31 17.68
C GLN A 114 -11.84 0.99 17.25
N ASN A 115 -12.73 1.55 18.06
CA ASN A 115 -13.46 2.77 17.70
C ASN A 115 -12.62 4.04 17.88
N GLU A 116 -11.76 4.06 18.89
CA GLU A 116 -10.92 5.21 19.18
C GLU A 116 -9.69 5.26 18.26
N ASP A 117 -9.25 6.47 17.96
CA ASP A 117 -7.98 6.68 17.27
C ASP A 117 -6.82 6.11 18.07
N ILE A 118 -5.99 5.32 17.40
CA ILE A 118 -4.73 4.80 17.94
C ILE A 118 -3.57 5.20 17.06
N TYR A 119 -2.37 5.00 17.59
CA TYR A 119 -1.15 5.31 16.88
C TYR A 119 -1.08 4.57 15.52
N MET A 120 -1.25 5.33 14.44
CA MET A 120 -1.36 4.83 13.08
C MET A 120 -0.12 4.07 12.62
N GLY A 121 1.06 4.47 13.12
CA GLY A 121 2.33 3.86 12.73
C GLY A 121 2.42 2.37 13.06
N ASN A 122 1.74 1.88 14.10
CA ASN A 122 1.72 0.45 14.41
C ASN A 122 0.89 -0.33 13.39
N GLN A 123 -0.26 0.21 13.01
CA GLN A 123 -1.18 -0.41 12.05
C GLN A 123 -0.62 -0.39 10.63
N SER A 124 -0.06 0.74 10.20
CA SER A 124 0.51 0.87 8.85
C SER A 124 1.76 0.02 8.69
N LYS A 125 2.67 -0.03 9.68
CA LYS A 125 3.85 -0.91 9.59
C LYS A 125 3.48 -2.39 9.49
N ALA A 126 2.44 -2.84 10.20
CA ALA A 126 2.01 -4.23 10.15
C ALA A 126 1.50 -4.62 8.76
N THR A 127 0.62 -3.81 8.18
CA THR A 127 0.07 -4.08 6.82
C THR A 127 1.10 -3.90 5.72
N ILE A 128 1.98 -2.89 5.81
CA ILE A 128 3.10 -2.72 4.88
C ILE A 128 4.03 -3.93 4.94
N GLY A 129 4.38 -4.38 6.15
CA GLY A 129 5.22 -5.57 6.34
C GLY A 129 4.62 -6.84 5.74
N LEU A 130 3.29 -6.98 5.77
CA LEU A 130 2.58 -8.11 5.17
C LEU A 130 2.66 -8.12 3.62
N ILE A 131 2.73 -6.93 3.01
CA ILE A 131 2.98 -6.79 1.56
C ILE A 131 4.46 -7.05 1.25
N GLU A 132 5.38 -6.46 2.03
CA GLU A 132 6.83 -6.60 1.82
C GLU A 132 7.33 -8.04 2.01
N SER A 133 6.63 -8.88 2.77
CA SER A 133 6.99 -10.28 3.03
C SER A 133 6.38 -11.29 2.05
N ASP A 134 5.56 -10.83 1.09
CA ASP A 134 4.71 -11.67 0.22
C ASP A 134 3.75 -12.61 0.98
N GLU A 135 3.62 -12.48 2.30
CA GLU A 135 2.82 -13.39 3.13
C GLU A 135 1.32 -13.29 2.79
N LEU A 136 0.85 -12.09 2.43
CA LEU A 136 -0.52 -11.89 1.93
C LEU A 136 -0.77 -12.68 0.64
N LEU A 137 0.13 -12.53 -0.34
CA LEU A 137 -0.01 -13.16 -1.66
C LEU A 137 -0.01 -14.67 -1.51
N ASN A 138 0.99 -15.21 -0.81
CA ASN A 138 1.10 -16.65 -0.56
C ASN A 138 -0.15 -17.23 0.14
N ALA A 139 -0.71 -16.51 1.13
CA ALA A 139 -1.91 -16.94 1.83
C ALA A 139 -3.14 -16.96 0.91
N VAL A 140 -3.29 -15.94 0.06
CA VAL A 140 -4.42 -15.85 -0.88
C VAL A 140 -4.29 -16.91 -1.97
N GLU A 141 -3.11 -17.08 -2.57
CA GLU A 141 -2.86 -18.10 -3.61
C GLU A 141 -3.08 -19.51 -3.10
N ALA A 142 -2.66 -19.81 -1.87
CA ALA A 142 -2.95 -21.10 -1.22
C ALA A 142 -4.47 -21.38 -1.13
N ALA A 143 -5.29 -20.33 -1.04
CA ALA A 143 -6.73 -20.46 -1.00
C ALA A 143 -7.36 -20.50 -2.40
N VAL A 144 -6.96 -19.64 -3.35
CA VAL A 144 -7.68 -19.46 -4.63
C VAL A 144 -6.99 -20.10 -5.84
N GLY A 145 -5.75 -20.57 -5.70
CA GLY A 145 -4.88 -20.96 -6.80
C GLY A 145 -3.89 -19.85 -7.17
N GLU A 146 -2.95 -20.17 -8.05
CA GLU A 146 -1.93 -19.23 -8.58
C GLU A 146 -2.60 -18.03 -9.27
N LEU A 147 -2.11 -16.82 -9.01
CA LEU A 147 -2.65 -15.55 -9.51
C LEU A 147 -1.81 -14.91 -10.61
#